data_AF-A0A8C8Z9X5-F1
#
_entry.id   AF-A0A8C8Z9X5-F1
#
_cell.length_a   1.000
_cell.length_b   1.000
_cell.length_c   1.000
_cell.angle_alpha   90.00
_cell.angle_beta   90.00
_cell.angle_gamma   90.00
#
_symmetry.space_group_name_H-M   'P 1'
#
loop_
_entity.id
_entity.type
_entity.pdbx_description
1 polymer ?
#
loop_
_entity_poly.entity_id
_entity_poly.type
_entity_poly.pdbx_seq_one_letter_code
_entity_poly.pdbx_strand_id
1 'polypeptide(L)'
;MLTITDFINILHRYYKSPMVTNMLLTAYFLSINTELYLQETFKPLVNISPDASLFDAVYSLIKNKIHRLPVIDPISGNALYILTHKRILKFLQLFVHQEDGINYTLYKRWIFETVDLILL
;
A
#
# COMPACT_ATOMS: atom_id res chain seq x y z
N MET A 1 -5.82 5.15 -0.60
CA MET A 1 -5.71 4.83 0.84
C MET A 1 -4.66 5.75 1.45
N LEU A 2 -4.99 6.51 2.49
CA LEU A 2 -4.06 7.50 3.07
C LEU A 2 -2.77 6.83 3.61
N THR A 3 -1.60 7.27 3.15
CA THR A 3 -0.26 6.75 3.42
C THR A 3 0.65 7.85 3.95
N ILE A 4 1.82 7.46 4.49
CA ILE A 4 2.93 8.38 4.77
C ILE A 4 3.35 9.16 3.51
N THR A 5 3.29 8.54 2.32
CA THR A 5 3.57 9.22 1.05
C THR A 5 2.64 10.40 0.80
N ASP A 6 1.35 10.27 1.15
CA ASP A 6 0.40 11.39 1.07
C ASP A 6 0.85 12.53 1.99
N PHE A 7 1.28 12.23 3.23
CA PHE A 7 1.83 13.24 4.13
C PHE A 7 3.14 13.86 3.62
N ILE A 8 4.04 13.10 3.01
CA ILE A 8 5.27 13.61 2.39
C ILE A 8 4.92 14.59 1.28
N ASN A 9 3.96 14.24 0.42
CA ASN A 9 3.52 15.09 -0.69
C ASN A 9 2.86 16.39 -0.19
N ILE A 10 2.04 16.31 0.88
CA ILE A 10 1.49 17.49 1.55
C ILE A 10 2.60 18.41 2.01
N LEU A 11 3.56 17.87 2.76
CA LEU A 11 4.65 18.65 3.32
C LEU A 11 5.45 19.28 2.19
N HIS A 12 5.83 18.54 1.15
CA HIS A 12 6.53 19.10 0.00
C HIS A 12 5.78 20.25 -0.67
N ARG A 13 4.44 20.17 -0.77
CA ARG A 13 3.61 21.19 -1.43
C ARG A 13 3.40 22.44 -0.56
N TYR A 14 3.17 22.26 0.73
CA TYR A 14 2.72 23.33 1.61
C TYR A 14 3.82 23.90 2.53
N TYR A 15 4.96 23.22 2.66
CA TYR A 15 6.08 23.70 3.49
C TYR A 15 6.66 25.05 3.02
N LYS A 16 6.45 25.45 1.76
CA LYS A 16 6.88 26.77 1.25
C LYS A 16 5.94 27.94 1.57
N SER A 17 4.70 27.71 2.04
CA SER A 17 3.73 28.78 2.34
C SER A 17 3.05 28.52 3.69
N PRO A 18 3.53 29.14 4.78
CA PRO A 18 3.15 28.77 6.14
C PRO A 18 1.89 29.51 6.59
N MET A 19 0.77 29.32 5.90
CA MET A 19 -0.49 29.95 6.29
C MET A 19 -1.49 28.93 6.86
N VAL A 20 -1.50 28.89 8.19
CA VAL A 20 -2.60 28.49 9.08
C VAL A 20 -2.96 27.00 9.13
N THR A 21 -2.58 26.39 10.25
CA THR A 21 -2.69 24.96 10.63
C THR A 21 -4.06 24.32 10.41
N ASN A 22 -5.17 25.08 10.43
CA ASN A 22 -6.53 24.56 10.17
C ASN A 22 -6.98 24.78 8.71
N MET A 23 -6.68 25.95 8.13
CA MET A 23 -7.04 26.25 6.74
C MET A 23 -6.25 25.36 5.77
N LEU A 24 -4.99 25.02 6.10
CA LEU A 24 -4.16 24.08 5.37
C LEU A 24 -4.76 22.68 5.30
N LEU A 25 -5.31 22.17 6.40
CA LEU A 25 -5.93 20.85 6.46
C LEU A 25 -7.21 20.82 5.61
N THR A 26 -8.07 21.83 5.75
CA THR A 26 -9.30 21.94 4.97
C THR A 26 -9.02 22.16 3.48
N ALA A 27 -8.07 23.05 3.15
CA ALA A 27 -7.61 23.28 1.79
C ALA A 27 -6.92 22.04 1.20
N TYR A 28 -6.22 21.25 2.01
CA TYR A 28 -5.66 19.97 1.59
C TYR A 28 -6.76 18.97 1.24
N PHE A 29 -7.71 18.70 2.15
CA PHE A 29 -8.82 17.79 1.86
C PHE A 29 -9.61 18.23 0.64
N LEU A 30 -9.88 19.53 0.50
CA LEU A 30 -10.46 20.08 -0.73
C LEU A 30 -9.56 19.84 -1.93
N SER A 31 -8.26 20.18 -1.88
CA SER A 31 -7.32 19.98 -3.00
C SER A 31 -7.17 18.52 -3.41
N ILE A 32 -7.16 17.56 -2.47
CA ILE A 32 -7.20 16.14 -2.78
C ILE A 32 -8.49 15.83 -3.52
N ASN A 33 -9.64 16.24 -2.99
CA ASN A 33 -10.91 15.96 -3.63
C ASN A 33 -10.94 16.57 -5.04
N THR A 34 -10.57 17.83 -5.22
CA THR A 34 -10.57 18.51 -6.52
C THR A 34 -9.52 17.93 -7.47
N GLU A 35 -8.30 17.61 -7.03
CA GLU A 35 -7.29 16.96 -7.88
C GLU A 35 -7.64 15.51 -8.20
N LEU A 36 -8.30 14.77 -7.30
CA LEU A 36 -8.86 13.44 -7.59
C LEU A 36 -9.94 13.50 -8.67
N TYR A 37 -10.68 14.61 -8.77
CA TYR A 37 -11.67 14.83 -9.84
C TYR A 37 -11.06 15.42 -11.12
N LEU A 38 -9.94 16.15 -11.04
CA LEU A 38 -9.32 16.85 -12.17
C LEU A 38 -8.16 16.09 -12.85
N GLN A 39 -7.50 15.16 -12.15
CA GLN A 39 -6.45 14.36 -12.76
C GLN A 39 -7.05 13.18 -13.54
N GLU A 40 -6.88 13.20 -14.86
CA GLU A 40 -7.03 12.05 -15.77
C GLU A 40 -6.14 10.84 -15.36
N THR A 41 -5.23 11.02 -14.41
CA THR A 41 -4.37 9.98 -13.83
C THR A 41 -4.98 9.33 -12.59
N PHE A 42 -6.29 9.08 -12.61
CA PHE A 42 -6.93 8.26 -11.58
C PHE A 42 -6.40 6.83 -11.71
N LYS A 43 -5.40 6.46 -10.90
CA LYS A 43 -5.05 5.04 -10.74
C LYS A 43 -6.19 4.40 -9.94
N PRO A 44 -7.01 3.53 -10.55
CA PRO A 44 -8.12 2.91 -9.83
C PRO A 44 -7.58 2.15 -8.61
N LEU A 45 -8.34 2.19 -7.52
CA LEU A 45 -7.96 1.53 -6.27
C LEU A 45 -7.88 0.02 -6.51
N VAL A 46 -6.65 -0.48 -6.58
CA VAL A 46 -6.38 -1.91 -6.73
C VAL A 46 -6.81 -2.61 -5.46
N ASN A 47 -7.66 -3.61 -5.59
CA ASN A 47 -8.20 -4.44 -4.52
C ASN A 47 -8.22 -5.91 -4.94
N ILE A 48 -8.55 -6.80 -3.99
CA ILE A 48 -8.66 -8.23 -4.24
C ILE A 48 -9.84 -8.84 -3.49
N SER A 49 -10.46 -9.87 -4.06
CA SER A 49 -11.50 -10.68 -3.41
C SER A 49 -10.90 -11.52 -2.28
N PRO A 50 -11.64 -11.78 -1.17
CA PRO A 50 -11.21 -12.73 -0.14
C PRO A 50 -10.98 -14.16 -0.66
N ASP A 51 -11.64 -14.56 -1.75
CA ASP A 51 -11.51 -15.89 -2.33
C ASP A 51 -10.29 -16.05 -3.25
N ALA A 52 -9.54 -14.97 -3.51
CA ALA A 52 -8.38 -14.99 -4.38
C ALA A 52 -7.15 -15.63 -3.70
N SER A 53 -6.23 -16.13 -4.52
CA SER A 53 -5.02 -16.77 -3.98
C SER A 53 -4.04 -15.76 -3.38
N LEU A 54 -3.20 -16.23 -2.45
CA LEU A 54 -2.11 -15.42 -1.90
C LEU A 54 -1.09 -15.02 -2.99
N PHE A 55 -0.91 -15.85 -4.02
CA PHE A 55 -0.07 -15.55 -5.17
C PHE A 55 -0.60 -14.32 -5.92
N ASP A 56 -1.90 -14.27 -6.21
CA ASP A 56 -2.53 -13.13 -6.88
C ASP A 56 -2.38 -11.85 -6.06
N ALA A 57 -2.50 -11.96 -4.73
CA ALA A 57 -2.28 -10.82 -3.84
C ALA A 57 -0.84 -10.28 -3.92
N VAL A 58 0.16 -11.16 -3.85
CA VAL A 58 1.58 -10.76 -3.95
C VAL A 58 1.90 -10.19 -5.32
N TYR A 59 1.43 -10.85 -6.39
CA TYR A 59 1.60 -10.39 -7.76
C TYR A 59 0.99 -9.00 -7.95
N SER A 60 -0.22 -8.76 -7.45
CA SER A 60 -0.89 -7.46 -7.51
C SER A 60 -0.13 -6.37 -6.75
N LEU A 61 0.42 -6.67 -5.57
CA LEU A 61 1.25 -5.73 -4.80
C LEU A 61 2.50 -5.31 -5.59
N ILE A 62 3.20 -6.25 -6.21
CA ILE A 62 4.44 -6.00 -6.98
C ILE A 62 4.12 -5.25 -8.27
N LYS A 63 3.19 -5.76 -9.08
CA LYS A 63 2.82 -5.20 -10.40
C LYS A 63 2.37 -3.74 -10.29
N ASN A 64 1.59 -3.42 -9.26
CA ASN A 64 1.06 -2.08 -9.07
C ASN A 64 1.99 -1.16 -8.25
N LYS A 65 3.13 -1.68 -7.77
CA LYS A 65 4.06 -0.99 -6.88
C LYS A 65 3.37 -0.41 -5.63
N ILE A 66 2.53 -1.22 -4.99
CA ILE A 66 1.79 -0.83 -3.79
C ILE A 66 2.21 -1.71 -2.61
N HIS A 67 2.28 -1.11 -1.42
CA HIS A 67 2.68 -1.83 -0.21
C HIS A 67 1.50 -2.46 0.53
N ARG A 68 0.28 -2.06 0.18
CA ARG A 68 -0.95 -2.38 0.90
C ARG A 68 -2.03 -2.70 -0.12
N LEU A 69 -2.66 -3.86 0.01
CA LEU A 69 -3.72 -4.34 -0.85
C LEU A 69 -4.98 -4.58 -0.01
N PRO A 70 -6.04 -3.79 -0.20
CA PRO A 70 -7.31 -4.01 0.48
C PRO A 70 -7.99 -5.28 -0.06
N VAL A 71 -8.49 -6.09 0.86
CA VAL A 71 -9.37 -7.21 0.59
C VAL A 71 -10.80 -6.72 0.74
N ILE A 72 -11.56 -6.76 -0.34
CA ILE A 72 -12.92 -6.22 -0.41
C ILE A 72 -13.89 -7.37 -0.67
N ASP A 73 -14.97 -7.41 0.11
CA ASP A 73 -16.08 -8.33 -0.17
C ASP A 73 -16.80 -7.89 -1.47
N PRO A 74 -16.84 -8.74 -2.51
CA PRO A 74 -17.47 -8.38 -3.77
C PRO A 74 -18.99 -8.15 -3.66
N ILE A 75 -19.65 -8.70 -2.63
CA ILE A 75 -21.10 -8.59 -2.46
C ILE A 75 -21.47 -7.29 -1.73
N SER A 76 -20.86 -7.05 -0.57
CA SER A 76 -21.18 -5.86 0.24
C SER A 76 -20.36 -4.63 -0.11
N GLY A 77 -19.25 -4.77 -0.83
CA GLY A 77 -18.30 -3.70 -1.12
C GLY A 77 -17.47 -3.26 0.10
N ASN A 78 -17.60 -3.96 1.23
CA ASN A 78 -16.90 -3.61 2.45
C ASN A 78 -15.45 -4.07 2.42
N ALA A 79 -14.57 -3.24 2.99
CA ALA A 79 -13.18 -3.62 3.22
C ALA A 79 -13.10 -4.58 4.42
N LEU A 80 -12.78 -5.85 4.15
CA LEU A 80 -12.63 -6.87 5.18
C LEU A 80 -11.28 -6.77 5.87
N TYR A 81 -10.22 -6.51 5.10
CA TYR A 81 -8.85 -6.55 5.62
C TYR A 81 -7.86 -5.78 4.73
N ILE A 82 -6.67 -5.49 5.27
CA ILE A 82 -5.57 -4.89 4.53
C ILE A 82 -4.37 -5.82 4.57
N LEU A 83 -4.04 -6.38 3.42
CA LEU A 83 -2.83 -7.16 3.20
C LEU A 83 -1.64 -6.22 3.01
N THR A 84 -0.51 -6.58 3.62
CA THR A 84 0.76 -5.87 3.42
C THR A 84 1.87 -6.88 3.20
N HIS A 85 2.92 -6.46 2.49
CA HIS A 85 4.13 -7.27 2.30
C HIS A 85 4.62 -7.87 3.62
N LYS A 86 4.72 -7.04 4.67
CA LYS A 86 5.17 -7.46 6.01
C LYS A 86 4.32 -8.61 6.59
N ARG A 87 3.00 -8.57 6.43
CA ARG A 87 2.11 -9.60 6.99
C ARG A 87 2.20 -10.89 6.19
N ILE A 88 2.29 -10.81 4.87
CA ILE A 88 2.47 -11.97 3.99
C ILE A 88 3.80 -12.67 4.29
N LEU A 89 4.88 -11.90 4.42
CA LEU A 89 6.20 -12.45 4.75
C LEU A 89 6.22 -13.12 6.13
N LYS A 90 5.56 -12.51 7.13
CA LYS A 90 5.42 -13.10 8.47
C LYS A 90 4.60 -14.39 8.43
N PHE A 91 3.54 -14.44 7.63
CA PHE A 91 2.75 -15.65 7.40
C PHE A 91 3.62 -16.75 6.79
N LEU A 92 4.32 -16.47 5.70
CA LEU A 92 5.22 -17.44 5.06
C LEU A 92 6.31 -17.92 6.02
N GLN A 93 6.90 -17.04 6.82
CA GLN A 93 7.88 -17.42 7.84
C GLN A 93 7.30 -18.42 8.86
N LEU A 94 6.05 -18.25 9.28
CA LEU A 94 5.44 -19.12 10.29
C LEU A 94 5.08 -20.49 9.71
N PHE A 95 4.57 -20.53 8.47
CA PHE A 95 4.00 -21.75 7.90
C PHE A 95 4.94 -22.53 6.97
N VAL A 96 5.85 -21.87 6.25
CA VAL A 96 6.82 -22.55 5.38
C VAL A 96 8.01 -23.12 6.16
N HIS A 97 8.31 -22.55 7.34
CA HIS A 97 9.39 -23.05 8.18
C HIS A 97 9.07 -24.38 8.88
N GLN A 98 7.80 -24.77 8.95
CA GLN A 98 7.42 -26.06 9.52
C GLN A 98 7.71 -27.24 8.58
N GLU A 99 7.86 -27.01 7.27
CA GLU A 99 7.99 -28.12 6.30
C GLU A 99 9.42 -28.35 5.79
N ASP A 100 10.27 -27.33 5.54
CA ASP A 100 11.50 -27.56 4.74
C ASP A 100 12.83 -26.91 5.19
N GLY A 101 12.97 -26.43 6.43
CA GLY A 101 14.31 -26.01 6.93
C GLY A 101 15.02 -24.92 6.09
N ILE A 102 14.25 -24.02 5.47
CA ILE A 102 14.76 -23.01 4.53
C ILE A 102 15.64 -21.96 5.25
N ASN A 103 16.82 -21.71 4.69
CA ASN A 103 17.85 -20.84 5.26
C ASN A 103 17.45 -19.35 5.24
N TYR A 104 17.19 -18.79 6.42
CA TYR A 104 16.76 -17.40 6.68
C TYR A 104 17.57 -16.30 5.97
N THR A 105 18.82 -16.58 5.62
CA THR A 105 19.75 -15.61 5.03
C THR A 105 19.33 -15.18 3.63
N LEU A 106 18.80 -16.11 2.83
CA LEU A 106 18.30 -15.84 1.48
C LEU A 106 16.97 -15.07 1.51
N TYR A 107 16.09 -15.40 2.46
CA TYR A 107 14.79 -14.75 2.60
C TYR A 107 14.91 -13.31 3.09
N LYS A 108 15.81 -13.04 4.05
CA LYS A 108 16.14 -11.67 4.45
C LYS A 108 16.71 -10.85 3.30
N ARG A 109 17.58 -11.45 2.47
CA ARG A 109 18.18 -10.76 1.32
C ARG A 109 17.13 -10.45 0.25
N TRP A 110 16.24 -11.40 -0.05
CA TRP A 110 15.12 -11.19 -0.98
C TRP A 110 14.16 -10.10 -0.47
N ILE A 111 13.86 -10.07 0.83
CA ILE A 111 13.06 -8.99 1.44
C ILE A 111 13.76 -7.64 1.30
N PHE A 112 15.07 -7.53 1.60
CA PHE A 112 15.80 -6.27 1.46
C PHE A 112 15.84 -5.80 0.00
N GLU A 113 16.21 -6.68 -0.93
CA GLU A 113 16.28 -6.38 -2.37
C GLU A 113 14.90 -6.00 -2.94
N THR A 114 13.82 -6.64 -2.48
CA THR A 114 12.46 -6.35 -2.92
C THR A 114 11.91 -5.07 -2.28
N VAL A 115 12.25 -4.78 -1.01
CA VAL A 115 11.84 -3.54 -0.33
C VAL A 115 12.55 -2.33 -0.93
N ASP A 116 13.82 -2.46 -1.34
CA ASP A 116 14.57 -1.41 -2.05
C ASP A 116 13.99 -1.16 -3.46
N LEU A 117 13.53 -2.20 -4.16
CA LEU A 117 12.87 -2.08 -5.47
C LEU A 117 11.47 -1.44 -5.42
N ILE A 118 10.80 -1.44 -4.26
CA ILE A 118 9.46 -0.83 -4.09
C ILE A 118 9.57 0.62 -3.56
N LEU A 119 10.72 1.03 -3.01
CA LEU A 119 10.98 2.39 -2.53
C LEU A 119 11.52 3.36 -3.63
N LEU A 120 11.59 2.92 -4.89
CA LEU A 120 11.90 3.71 -6.10
C LEU A 120 10.71 3.78 -7.08
#